data_AF-A0A959KDT5-F1
#
_entry.id   AF-A0A959KDT5-F1
#
_cell.length_a   1.000
_cell.length_b   1.000
_cell.length_c   1.000
_cell.angle_alpha   90.00
_cell.angle_beta   90.00
_cell.angle_gamma   90.00
#
_symmetry.space_group_name_H-M   'P 1'
#
loop_
_entity.id
_entity.type
_entity.pdbx_description
1 polymer ?
#
loop_
_entity_poly.entity_id
_entity_poly.type
_entity_poly.pdbx_seq_one_letter_code
_entity_poly.pdbx_strand_id
1 'polypeptide(L)'
;MIPASPQDINTYASDPASPCQNSRHERIHQDLKAYCRSRIMTTLSKQQTVMDQFTAEYNEIRPHESINMQSPNSIQIRSLREFPTKKTDYEYPFKHKKIKVTLNGSAR
;
A
#
# COMPACT_ATOMS: atom_id res chain seq x y z
N MET A 1 2.52 15.54 18.17
CA MET A 1 2.53 14.08 18.39
C MET A 1 1.32 13.50 17.69
N ILE A 2 1.51 12.65 16.69
CA ILE A 2 0.41 11.92 16.03
C ILE A 2 -0.10 10.90 17.06
N PRO A 3 -1.41 10.84 17.37
CA PRO A 3 -1.92 9.85 18.32
C PRO A 3 -1.60 8.44 17.82
N ALA A 4 -1.14 7.58 18.74
CA ALA A 4 -0.86 6.19 18.42
C ALA A 4 -2.13 5.52 17.87
N SER A 5 -2.00 4.85 16.72
CA SER A 5 -3.12 4.13 16.11
C SER A 5 -3.56 2.98 17.04
N PRO A 6 -4.87 2.74 17.24
CA PRO A 6 -5.42 1.61 18.03
C PRO A 6 -5.00 0.21 17.54
N GLN A 7 -4.20 0.13 16.48
CA GLN A 7 -3.75 -1.10 15.82
C GLN A 7 -2.22 -1.34 15.97
N ASP A 8 -1.56 -0.58 16.86
CA ASP A 8 -0.10 -0.56 17.02
C ASP A 8 0.62 -0.29 15.69
N ILE A 9 0.08 0.61 14.88
CA ILE A 9 0.71 1.09 13.64
C ILE A 9 1.27 2.48 13.93
N ASN A 10 2.58 2.56 14.11
CA ASN A 10 3.27 3.83 14.29
C ASN A 10 3.46 4.49 12.91
N THR A 11 2.85 5.65 12.72
CA THR A 11 3.01 6.44 11.50
C THR A 11 4.11 7.47 11.72
N TYR A 12 5.12 7.46 10.84
CA TYR A 12 6.17 8.46 10.81
C TYR A 12 6.00 9.30 9.54
N ALA A 13 5.96 10.62 9.69
CA ALA A 13 5.96 11.53 8.55
C ALA A 13 7.41 11.73 8.08
N SER A 14 7.62 11.76 6.76
CA SER A 14 8.88 12.23 6.19
C SER A 14 9.08 13.71 6.54
N ASP A 15 10.33 14.15 6.56
CA ASP A 15 10.63 15.55 6.84
C ASP A 15 10.03 16.47 5.76
N PRO A 16 9.47 17.63 6.16
CA PRO A 16 8.98 18.61 5.20
C PRO A 16 10.06 18.98 4.18
N ALA A 17 9.67 19.07 2.91
CA ALA A 17 10.57 19.43 1.80
C ALA A 17 11.79 18.50 1.57
N SER A 18 11.69 17.22 1.98
CA SER A 18 12.75 16.22 1.79
C SER A 18 12.38 15.13 0.77
N PRO A 19 12.29 15.44 -0.54
CA PRO A 19 11.91 14.47 -1.58
C PRO A 19 12.87 13.28 -1.67
N CYS A 20 14.13 13.47 -1.30
CA CYS A 20 15.15 12.43 -1.30
C CYS A 20 14.76 11.20 -0.47
N GLN A 21 13.94 11.38 0.58
CA GLN A 21 13.48 10.31 1.48
C GLN A 21 12.47 9.36 0.82
N ASN A 22 11.79 9.77 -0.27
CA ASN A 22 10.75 8.98 -0.94
C ASN A 22 11.16 8.44 -2.32
N SER A 23 12.41 8.68 -2.72
CA SER A 23 12.95 8.35 -4.05
C SER A 23 12.67 6.91 -4.52
N ARG A 24 12.84 5.92 -3.65
CA ARG A 24 12.59 4.50 -4.00
C ARG A 24 11.12 4.20 -4.29
N HIS A 25 10.20 4.74 -3.50
CA HIS A 25 8.77 4.56 -3.71
C HIS A 25 8.32 5.25 -5.00
N GLU A 26 8.84 6.44 -5.26
CA GLU A 26 8.55 7.18 -6.50
C GLU A 26 9.01 6.42 -7.75
N ARG A 27 10.20 5.79 -7.71
CA ARG A 27 10.70 4.97 -8.83
C ARG A 27 9.78 3.79 -9.13
N ILE A 28 9.33 3.07 -8.11
CA ILE A 28 8.37 1.96 -8.26
C ILE A 28 7.06 2.45 -8.90
N HIS A 29 6.53 3.58 -8.44
CA HIS A 29 5.31 4.15 -9.02
C HIS A 29 5.50 4.58 -10.47
N GLN A 30 6.67 5.10 -10.83
CA GLN A 30 6.99 5.45 -12.21
C GLN A 30 7.02 4.20 -13.10
N ASP A 31 7.64 3.11 -12.64
CA ASP A 31 7.72 1.86 -13.40
C ASP A 31 6.36 1.17 -13.55
N LEU A 32 5.54 1.19 -12.49
CA LEU A 32 4.14 0.73 -12.58
C LEU A 32 3.35 1.54 -13.61
N LYS A 33 3.47 2.87 -13.60
CA LYS A 33 2.79 3.73 -14.59
C LYS A 33 3.27 3.42 -16.00
N ALA A 34 4.57 3.23 -16.21
CA ALA A 34 5.12 2.86 -17.51
C ALA A 34 4.58 1.50 -17.98
N TYR A 35 4.53 0.51 -17.07
CA TYR A 35 3.97 -0.82 -17.33
C TYR A 35 2.49 -0.79 -17.71
N CYS A 36 1.70 0.06 -17.05
CA CYS A 36 0.28 0.24 -17.33
C CYS A 36 0.02 1.06 -18.60
N ARG A 37 0.91 1.99 -18.97
CA ARG A 37 0.70 2.89 -20.11
C ARG A 37 0.50 2.15 -21.44
N SER A 38 1.18 1.01 -21.62
CA SER A 38 1.02 0.16 -22.81
C SER A 38 -0.11 -0.88 -22.67
N ARG A 39 -0.80 -0.94 -21.51
CA ARG A 39 -1.77 -1.97 -21.13
C ARG A 39 -3.00 -1.37 -20.44
N ILE A 40 -3.50 -0.26 -20.97
CA ILE A 40 -4.69 0.42 -20.43
C ILE A 40 -5.93 -0.43 -20.73
N MET A 41 -6.70 -0.74 -19.70
CA MET A 41 -7.92 -1.55 -19.80
C MET A 41 -9.18 -0.69 -19.72
N THR A 42 -10.27 -1.19 -20.30
CA THR A 42 -11.56 -0.47 -20.35
C THR A 42 -12.31 -0.45 -19.03
N THR A 43 -11.99 -1.34 -18.09
CA THR A 43 -12.62 -1.41 -16.77
C THR A 43 -11.57 -1.45 -15.67
N LEU A 44 -11.92 -0.87 -14.50
CA LEU A 44 -11.02 -0.85 -13.34
C LEU A 44 -10.64 -2.26 -12.87
N SER A 45 -11.56 -3.22 -12.91
CA SER A 45 -11.27 -4.61 -12.52
C SER A 45 -10.22 -5.26 -13.43
N LYS A 46 -10.30 -5.04 -14.74
CA LYS A 46 -9.29 -5.55 -15.68
C LYS A 46 -7.95 -4.82 -15.50
N GLN A 47 -7.98 -3.52 -15.21
CA GLN A 47 -6.77 -2.75 -14.91
C GLN A 47 -6.08 -3.27 -13.64
N GLN A 48 -6.85 -3.65 -12.61
CA GLN A 48 -6.31 -4.27 -11.40
C GLN A 48 -5.55 -5.56 -11.73
N THR A 49 -6.09 -6.43 -12.58
CA THR A 49 -5.39 -7.65 -13.01
C THR A 49 -4.03 -7.35 -13.66
N VAL A 50 -3.93 -6.27 -14.45
CA VAL A 50 -2.66 -5.83 -15.04
C VAL A 50 -1.68 -5.35 -13.96
N MET A 51 -2.17 -4.64 -12.94
CA MET A 51 -1.34 -4.20 -11.81
C MET A 51 -0.90 -5.38 -10.92
N ASP A 52 -1.74 -6.41 -10.79
CA ASP A 52 -1.42 -7.65 -10.07
C ASP A 52 -0.32 -8.42 -10.82
N GLN A 53 -0.40 -8.49 -12.15
CA GLN A 53 0.66 -9.08 -13.00
C GLN A 53 1.98 -8.33 -12.84
N PHE A 54 1.96 -6.99 -12.83
CA PHE A 54 3.17 -6.21 -12.53
C PHE A 54 3.76 -6.57 -11.17
N THR A 55 2.90 -6.70 -10.15
CA THR A 55 3.32 -7.02 -8.78
C THR A 55 3.98 -8.41 -8.72
N ALA A 56 3.42 -9.41 -9.39
CA ALA A 56 4.00 -10.74 -9.49
C ALA A 56 5.36 -10.70 -10.20
N GLU A 57 5.45 -10.05 -11.36
CA GLU A 57 6.71 -9.92 -12.11
C GLU A 57 7.79 -9.19 -11.29
N TYR A 58 7.43 -8.08 -10.65
CA TYR A 58 8.35 -7.29 -9.84
C TYR A 58 8.88 -8.07 -8.63
N ASN A 59 8.01 -8.80 -7.94
CA ASN A 59 8.40 -9.50 -6.71
C ASN A 59 9.12 -10.82 -6.99
N GLU A 60 8.75 -11.55 -8.04
CA GLU A 60 9.22 -12.92 -8.27
C GLU A 60 10.32 -13.01 -9.33
N ILE A 61 10.29 -12.16 -10.36
CA ILE A 61 11.13 -12.32 -11.56
C ILE A 61 12.25 -11.28 -11.62
N ARG A 62 12.00 -10.02 -11.23
CA ARG A 62 12.96 -8.93 -11.43
C ARG A 62 14.11 -8.98 -10.40
N PRO A 63 15.37 -9.18 -10.84
CA PRO A 63 16.52 -9.13 -9.95
C PRO A 63 16.90 -7.67 -9.66
N HIS A 64 17.17 -7.34 -8.40
CA HIS A 64 17.51 -5.97 -8.00
C HIS A 64 18.96 -5.89 -7.49
N GLU A 65 19.73 -4.93 -8.00
CA GLU A 65 21.14 -4.75 -7.63
C GLU A 65 21.34 -4.50 -6.13
N SER A 66 20.43 -3.75 -5.49
CA SER A 66 20.51 -3.44 -4.06
C SER A 66 20.41 -4.68 -3.15
N ILE A 67 19.98 -5.82 -3.69
CA ILE A 67 19.83 -7.09 -2.99
C ILE A 67 20.59 -8.20 -3.73
N ASN A 68 21.77 -7.87 -4.28
CA ASN A 68 22.67 -8.81 -4.95
C ASN A 68 22.02 -9.59 -6.10
N MET A 69 21.20 -8.91 -6.91
CA MET A 69 20.47 -9.51 -8.05
C MET A 69 19.48 -10.61 -7.64
N GLN A 70 19.06 -10.64 -6.37
CA GLN A 70 17.95 -11.47 -5.93
C GLN A 70 16.60 -10.80 -6.23
N SER A 71 15.52 -11.57 -6.23
CA SER A 71 14.16 -11.02 -6.35
C SER A 71 13.62 -10.63 -4.96
N PRO A 72 12.77 -9.60 -4.85
CA PRO A 72 12.19 -9.18 -3.57
C PRO A 72 11.56 -10.33 -2.77
N ASN A 73 10.84 -11.24 -3.44
CA ASN A 73 10.17 -12.36 -2.79
C ASN A 73 11.15 -13.37 -2.19
N SER A 74 12.36 -13.50 -2.76
CA SER A 74 13.37 -14.44 -2.25
C SER A 74 13.99 -14.02 -0.91
N ILE A 75 13.99 -12.72 -0.60
CA ILE A 75 14.57 -12.16 0.63
C ILE A 75 13.51 -11.75 1.66
N GLN A 76 12.25 -11.61 1.23
CA GLN A 76 11.19 -11.14 2.10
C GLN A 76 10.84 -12.20 3.16
N ILE A 77 11.16 -11.89 4.41
CA ILE A 77 10.78 -12.72 5.56
C ILE A 77 9.37 -12.30 6.01
N ARG A 78 8.44 -13.26 6.05
CA ARG A 78 7.09 -12.99 6.58
C ARG A 78 7.19 -12.67 8.06
N SER A 79 6.50 -11.61 8.48
CA SER A 79 6.39 -11.25 9.88
C SER A 79 5.78 -12.40 10.68
N LEU A 80 6.43 -12.78 11.79
CA LEU A 80 5.89 -13.74 12.75
C LEU A 80 4.75 -13.16 13.59
N ARG A 81 4.56 -11.84 13.57
CA ARG A 81 3.45 -11.18 14.23
C ARG A 81 2.14 -11.65 13.62
N GLU A 82 1.32 -12.32 14.40
CA GLU A 82 -0.02 -12.72 14.00
C GLU A 82 -0.90 -11.51 13.71
N PHE A 83 -1.73 -11.63 12.68
CA PHE A 83 -2.74 -10.61 12.40
C PHE A 83 -3.83 -10.71 13.47
N PRO A 84 -4.17 -9.62 14.19
CA PRO A 84 -5.16 -9.69 15.25
C PRO A 84 -6.55 -10.02 14.67
N THR A 85 -7.13 -11.15 15.10
CA THR A 85 -8.45 -11.61 14.65
C THR A 85 -9.57 -10.64 15.06
N LYS A 86 -9.39 -9.96 16.21
CA LYS A 86 -10.33 -8.96 16.71
C LYS A 86 -9.88 -7.57 16.28
N LYS A 87 -10.65 -6.93 15.40
CA LYS A 87 -10.46 -5.52 15.07
C LYS A 87 -10.77 -4.68 16.30
N THR A 88 -9.83 -3.83 16.73
CA THR A 88 -10.11 -2.77 17.70
C THR A 88 -11.02 -1.75 17.02
N ASP A 89 -12.10 -1.35 17.72
CA ASP A 89 -13.01 -0.33 17.19
C ASP A 89 -12.25 1.00 17.04
N TYR A 90 -12.44 1.67 15.90
CA TYR A 90 -11.78 2.95 15.65
C TYR A 90 -12.49 4.04 16.47
N GLU A 91 -11.78 4.60 17.44
CA GLU A 91 -12.29 5.72 18.22
C GLU A 91 -12.04 7.02 17.45
N TYR A 92 -13.03 7.44 16.66
CA TYR A 92 -13.00 8.74 15.99
C TYR A 92 -12.99 9.87 17.04
N PRO A 93 -12.18 10.93 16.86
CA PRO A 93 -12.20 12.09 17.75
C PRO A 93 -13.60 12.69 17.87
N PHE A 94 -13.98 13.17 19.06
CA PHE A 94 -15.33 13.64 19.41
C PHE A 94 -15.97 14.61 18.38
N LYS A 95 -15.17 15.37 17.64
CA LYS A 95 -15.62 16.31 16.60
C LYS A 95 -16.14 15.64 15.32
N HIS A 96 -15.97 14.33 15.16
CA HIS A 96 -16.42 13.60 13.97
C HIS A 96 -17.81 13.02 14.17
N LYS A 97 -18.71 13.31 13.22
CA LYS A 97 -20.03 12.68 13.16
C LYS A 97 -19.88 11.25 12.64
N LYS A 98 -20.16 10.26 13.49
CA LYS A 98 -20.30 8.85 13.07
C LYS A 98 -21.67 8.69 12.38
N ILE A 99 -21.68 8.29 11.10
CA ILE A 99 -22.91 8.06 10.33
C ILE A 99 -22.95 6.58 9.95
N LYS A 100 -24.10 5.93 10.11
CA LYS A 100 -24.29 4.55 9.62
C LYS A 100 -24.59 4.61 8.13
N VAL A 101 -23.83 3.86 7.34
CA VAL A 101 -24.00 3.75 5.90
C VAL A 101 -24.79 2.48 5.59
N THR A 102 -25.80 2.58 4.73
CA THR A 102 -26.55 1.41 4.24
C THR A 102 -25.70 0.61 3.25
N LEU A 103 -26.11 -0.64 2.95
CA LEU A 103 -25.40 -1.51 2.02
C LEU A 103 -25.17 -0.86 0.63
N ASN A 104 -26.06 0.08 0.25
CA ASN A 104 -26.02 0.80 -1.03
C ASN A 104 -25.19 2.10 -0.98
N GLY A 105 -24.42 2.33 0.10
CA GLY A 105 -23.51 3.47 0.21
C GLY A 105 -24.17 4.79 0.63
N SER A 106 -25.49 4.80 0.91
CA SER A 106 -26.16 6.00 1.41
C SER A 106 -25.91 6.18 2.90
N ALA A 107 -25.41 7.35 3.28
CA ALA A 107 -25.31 7.81 4.67
C ALA A 107 -26.47 8.79 4.94
N ARG A 108 -27.31 8.53 5.94
CA ARG A 108 -28.36 9.44 6.40
C ARG A 108 -28.05 9.93 7.80
#